data_AF-A0A819HXP2-F1
#
_entry.id   AF-A0A819HXP2-F1
#
_cell.length_a   1.000
_cell.length_b   1.000
_cell.length_c   1.000
_cell.angle_alpha   90.00
_cell.angle_beta   90.00
_cell.angle_gamma   90.00
#
_symmetry.space_group_name_H-M   'P 1'
#
loop_
_entity.id
_entity.type
_entity.pdbx_description
1 polymer ?
#
loop_
_entity_poly.entity_id
_entity_poly.type
_entity_poly.pdbx_seq_one_letter_code
_entity_poly.pdbx_strand_id
1 'polypeptide(L)'
;SHRYFYLSNNLWKIDVLTDPDFCNDLQRSISNIMYKCRSIIKMINKSSNLTSYIDKLKVTHKIPNSLSIDCISRWNSTKFMLKNILEFKSLIIQLHSDKHKLPITDKQKQKLTNLEVTSDDWRMIKSIHNILKPVWVSV
;
A
#
# COMPACT_ATOMS: atom_id res chain seq x y z
N SER A 1 54.90 9.31 8.54
CA SER A 1 53.89 10.29 9.02
C SER A 1 52.55 10.03 8.36
N HIS A 2 51.67 9.24 9.01
CA HIS A 2 50.32 8.96 8.53
C HIS A 2 49.36 9.99 9.12
N ARG A 3 48.79 10.87 8.29
CA ARG A 3 47.73 11.80 8.70
C ARG A 3 46.40 11.06 8.70
N TYR A 4 45.84 10.80 9.88
CA TYR A 4 44.44 10.42 10.02
C TYR A 4 43.59 11.66 9.77
N PHE A 5 42.81 11.66 8.69
CA PHE A 5 41.71 12.61 8.51
C PHE A 5 40.58 12.19 9.45
N TYR A 6 40.44 12.88 10.58
CA TYR A 6 39.23 12.82 11.38
C TYR A 6 38.10 13.42 10.54
N LEU A 7 37.23 12.57 9.98
CA LEU A 7 35.92 13.01 9.52
C LEU A 7 35.21 13.63 10.73
N SER A 8 34.88 14.92 10.65
CA SER A 8 34.25 15.64 11.75
C SER A 8 32.95 14.92 12.16
N ASN A 9 32.82 14.59 13.44
CA ASN A 9 31.65 13.98 14.09
C ASN A 9 30.34 14.83 14.00
N ASN A 10 30.26 15.80 13.10
CA ASN A 10 29.17 16.78 13.02
C ASN A 10 28.18 16.54 11.87
N LEU A 11 28.32 15.50 11.04
CA LEU A 11 27.32 15.19 10.00
C LEU A 11 25.99 14.65 10.58
N TRP A 12 26.01 14.10 11.79
CA TRP A 12 24.80 13.65 12.50
C TRP A 12 24.14 14.75 13.36
N LYS A 13 24.79 15.92 13.47
CA LYS A 13 24.32 17.09 14.24
C LYS A 13 23.61 18.13 13.41
N ILE A 14 23.34 17.84 12.14
CA ILE A 14 22.21 18.47 11.48
C ILE A 14 21.02 17.70 12.02
N ASP A 15 20.62 18.03 13.26
CA ASP A 15 19.25 17.84 13.69
C ASP A 15 18.44 18.47 12.56
N VAL A 16 17.88 17.62 11.70
CA VAL A 16 16.89 18.05 10.74
C VAL A 16 15.87 18.73 11.64
N LEU A 17 15.74 20.05 11.52
CA LEU A 17 14.65 20.83 12.07
C LEU A 17 13.38 20.39 11.34
N THR A 18 13.05 19.11 11.46
CA THR A 18 11.80 18.53 11.06
C THR A 18 10.86 18.96 12.13
N ASP A 19 10.02 19.92 11.78
CA ASP A 19 8.82 20.26 12.52
C ASP A 19 8.17 18.95 13.00
N PRO A 20 8.08 18.71 14.32
CA PRO A 20 7.46 17.51 14.87
C PRO A 20 6.06 17.27 14.30
N ASP A 21 5.33 18.35 13.99
CA ASP A 21 3.98 18.28 13.44
C ASP A 21 4.00 17.72 12.01
N PHE A 22 4.97 18.11 11.19
CA PHE A 22 5.15 17.55 9.84
C PHE A 22 5.45 16.05 9.88
N CYS A 23 6.34 15.61 10.78
CA CYS A 23 6.67 14.20 10.95
C CYS A 23 5.45 13.38 11.40
N ASN A 24 4.66 13.91 12.33
CA ASN A 24 3.45 13.27 12.82
C ASN A 24 2.39 13.13 11.71
N ASP A 25 2.20 14.18 10.91
CA ASP A 25 1.25 14.17 9.80
C ASP A 25 1.65 13.20 8.68
N LEU A 26 2.94 13.12 8.37
CA LEU A 26 3.46 12.14 7.42
C LEU A 26 3.25 10.71 7.92
N GLN A 27 3.58 10.43 9.19
CA GLN A 27 3.36 9.12 9.80
C GLN A 27 1.88 8.72 9.83
N ARG A 28 0.98 9.66 10.15
CA ARG A 28 -0.46 9.46 10.10
C ARG A 28 -0.92 9.15 8.68
N SER A 29 -0.41 9.87 7.68
CA SER A 29 -0.74 9.65 6.26
C SER A 29 -0.29 8.26 5.79
N ILE A 30 0.95 7.86 6.12
CA ILE A 30 1.46 6.51 5.82
C ILE A 30 0.58 5.45 6.50
N SER A 31 0.26 5.63 7.78
CA SER A 31 -0.57 4.69 8.54
C SER A 31 -1.96 4.53 7.94
N ASN A 32 -2.58 5.64 7.51
CA ASN A 32 -3.89 5.64 6.87
C ASN A 32 -3.88 4.88 5.54
N ILE A 33 -2.86 5.09 4.71
CA ILE A 33 -2.71 4.36 3.45
C ILE A 33 -2.52 2.87 3.69
N MET A 34 -1.66 2.51 4.64
CA MET A 34 -1.41 1.12 4.98
C MET A 34 -2.70 0.44 5.48
N TYR A 35 -3.49 1.12 6.30
CA TYR A 35 -4.80 0.64 6.73
C TYR A 35 -5.79 0.48 5.55
N LYS A 36 -5.80 1.44 4.62
CA LYS A 36 -6.67 1.43 3.44
C LYS A 36 -6.37 0.24 2.53
N CYS A 37 -5.09 0.01 2.22
CA CYS A 37 -4.60 -1.15 1.47
C CYS A 37 -5.09 -2.47 2.10
N ARG A 38 -4.90 -2.64 3.42
CA ARG A 38 -5.36 -3.83 4.15
C ARG A 38 -6.85 -4.01 4.09
N SER A 39 -7.59 -2.91 4.26
CA SER A 39 -9.04 -2.93 4.28
C SER A 39 -9.62 -3.33 2.93
N ILE A 40 -9.01 -2.88 1.82
CA ILE A 40 -9.38 -3.30 0.46
C ILE A 40 -9.16 -4.80 0.28
N ILE A 41 -7.96 -5.30 0.59
CA ILE A 41 -7.63 -6.74 0.46
C ILE A 41 -8.59 -7.58 1.30
N LYS A 42 -8.77 -7.22 2.58
CA LYS A 42 -9.66 -7.92 3.50
C LYS A 42 -11.09 -7.92 3.00
N MET A 43 -11.54 -6.81 2.43
CA MET A 43 -12.90 -6.66 1.95
C MET A 43 -13.16 -7.52 0.71
N ILE A 44 -12.23 -7.53 -0.26
CA ILE A 44 -12.30 -8.39 -1.44
C ILE A 44 -12.33 -9.85 -0.99
N ASN A 45 -11.33 -10.29 -0.22
CA ASN A 45 -11.17 -11.69 0.17
C ASN A 45 -12.30 -12.22 1.07
N LYS A 46 -13.01 -11.36 1.82
CA LYS A 46 -14.14 -11.76 2.67
C LYS A 46 -15.46 -11.91 1.89
N SER A 47 -15.58 -11.35 0.69
CA SER A 47 -16.82 -11.36 -0.08
C SER A 47 -16.66 -12.21 -1.33
N SER A 48 -17.36 -13.34 -1.38
CA SER A 48 -17.38 -14.23 -2.56
C SER A 48 -17.71 -13.48 -3.86
N ASN A 49 -18.65 -12.52 -3.82
CA ASN A 49 -19.02 -11.72 -4.98
C ASN A 49 -17.87 -10.82 -5.45
N LEU A 50 -17.16 -10.17 -4.52
CA LEU A 50 -16.00 -9.33 -4.85
C LEU A 50 -14.81 -10.16 -5.31
N THR A 51 -14.51 -11.28 -4.65
CA THR A 51 -13.48 -12.22 -5.06
C THR A 51 -13.75 -12.73 -6.47
N SER A 52 -14.97 -13.22 -6.74
CA SER A 52 -15.37 -13.71 -8.05
C SER A 52 -15.27 -12.65 -9.14
N TYR A 53 -15.62 -11.40 -8.80
CA TYR A 53 -15.47 -10.27 -9.72
C TYR A 53 -14.00 -9.98 -10.05
N ILE A 54 -13.14 -9.90 -9.02
CA ILE A 54 -11.71 -9.66 -9.19
C ILE A 54 -11.04 -10.81 -9.96
N ASP A 55 -11.42 -12.06 -9.70
CA ASP A 55 -10.87 -13.21 -10.43
C ASP A 55 -11.24 -13.18 -11.91
N LYS A 56 -12.46 -12.76 -12.27
CA LYS A 56 -12.84 -12.51 -13.67
C LYS A 56 -11.97 -11.42 -14.30
N LEU A 57 -11.75 -10.30 -13.59
CA LEU A 57 -10.90 -9.22 -14.09
C LEU A 57 -9.43 -9.65 -14.23
N LYS A 58 -8.91 -10.49 -13.34
CA LYS A 58 -7.53 -11.01 -13.44
C LYS A 58 -7.29 -11.74 -14.76
N VAL A 59 -8.26 -12.54 -15.21
CA VAL A 59 -8.19 -13.24 -16.50
C VAL A 59 -8.10 -12.23 -17.65
N THR A 60 -8.93 -11.19 -17.63
CA THR A 60 -8.90 -10.13 -18.65
C THR A 60 -7.59 -9.33 -18.66
N HIS A 61 -7.06 -9.01 -17.48
CA HIS A 61 -5.84 -8.22 -17.31
C HIS A 61 -4.55 -9.07 -17.31
N LYS A 62 -4.64 -10.38 -17.53
CA LYS A 62 -3.52 -11.34 -17.51
C LYS A 62 -2.66 -11.26 -16.25
N ILE A 63 -3.30 -11.06 -15.09
CA ILE A 63 -2.61 -11.04 -13.79
C ILE A 63 -2.51 -12.48 -13.27
N PRO A 64 -1.29 -13.05 -13.14
CA PRO A 64 -1.11 -14.45 -12.77
C PRO A 64 -1.35 -14.69 -11.27
N ASN A 65 -1.14 -13.66 -10.44
CA ASN A 65 -1.17 -13.80 -8.98
C ASN A 65 -2.58 -13.62 -8.44
N SER A 66 -2.91 -14.36 -7.38
CA SER A 66 -4.11 -14.07 -6.57
C SER A 66 -3.84 -12.94 -5.57
N LEU A 67 -4.91 -12.23 -5.19
CA LEU A 67 -4.82 -11.18 -4.19
C LEU A 67 -4.49 -11.81 -2.83
N SER A 68 -3.22 -11.77 -2.45
CA SER A 68 -2.75 -12.46 -1.23
C SER A 68 -3.47 -11.93 0.00
N ILE A 69 -3.76 -12.83 0.95
CA ILE A 69 -4.26 -12.47 2.27
C ILE A 69 -3.12 -11.77 3.01
N ASP A 70 -3.33 -10.50 3.37
CA ASP A 70 -2.37 -9.81 4.22
C ASP A 70 -2.35 -10.45 5.62
N CYS A 71 -1.21 -11.00 6.01
CA CYS A 71 -1.00 -11.66 7.30
C CYS A 71 -0.14 -10.73 8.15
N ILE A 72 -0.78 -9.91 8.99
CA ILE A 72 -0.14 -8.85 9.79
C ILE A 72 1.06 -9.35 10.61
N SER A 73 1.06 -10.61 11.05
CA SER A 73 2.09 -11.20 11.92
C SER A 73 3.40 -11.58 11.24
N ARG A 74 3.50 -11.52 9.90
CA ARG A 74 4.75 -11.85 9.18
C ARG A 74 5.55 -10.58 8.89
N TRP A 75 6.85 -10.61 9.19
CA TRP A 75 7.76 -9.46 9.03
C TRP A 75 7.81 -8.90 7.58
N ASN A 76 7.49 -9.73 6.58
CA ASN A 76 7.44 -9.33 5.17
C ASN A 76 6.02 -9.01 4.64
N SER A 77 5.00 -8.98 5.50
CA SER A 77 3.60 -8.78 5.10
C SER A 77 3.38 -7.47 4.34
N THR A 78 3.94 -6.37 4.85
CA THR A 78 3.93 -5.05 4.20
C THR A 78 4.51 -5.06 2.79
N LYS A 79 5.61 -5.80 2.55
CA LYS A 79 6.22 -5.96 1.22
C LYS A 79 5.24 -6.55 0.23
N PHE A 80 4.71 -7.73 0.57
CA PHE A 80 3.81 -8.46 -0.30
C PHE A 80 2.48 -7.72 -0.50
N MET A 81 1.97 -7.07 0.54
CA MET A 81 0.77 -6.25 0.48
C MET A 81 0.94 -5.09 -0.52
N LEU A 82 1.99 -4.28 -0.38
CA LEU A 82 2.24 -3.13 -1.26
C LEU A 82 2.45 -3.57 -2.71
N LYS A 83 3.24 -4.63 -2.92
CA LYS A 83 3.46 -5.21 -4.25
C LYS A 83 2.13 -5.66 -4.89
N ASN A 84 1.32 -6.43 -4.17
CA ASN A 84 0.05 -6.92 -4.69
C ASN A 84 -0.94 -5.80 -4.96
N ILE A 85 -1.05 -4.80 -4.08
CA ILE A 85 -1.91 -3.63 -4.32
C ILE A 85 -1.51 -2.88 -5.59
N LEU A 86 -0.21 -2.72 -5.84
CA LEU A 86 0.30 -2.08 -7.04
C LEU A 86 0.02 -2.91 -8.30
N GLU A 87 0.22 -4.23 -8.25
CA GLU A 87 -0.12 -5.16 -9.35
C GLU A 87 -1.62 -5.11 -9.67
N PHE A 88 -2.48 -5.02 -8.66
CA PHE A 88 -3.93 -5.01 -8.79
C PHE A 88 -4.52 -3.61 -9.02
N LYS A 89 -3.70 -2.58 -9.21
CA LYS A 89 -4.17 -1.18 -9.32
C LYS A 89 -5.29 -1.01 -10.34
N SER A 90 -5.13 -1.54 -11.56
CA SER A 90 -6.15 -1.40 -12.61
C SER A 90 -7.47 -2.10 -12.22
N LEU A 91 -7.39 -3.27 -11.60
CA LEU A 91 -8.56 -4.02 -11.15
C LEU A 91 -9.30 -3.32 -10.02
N ILE A 92 -8.56 -2.71 -9.08
CA ILE A 92 -9.14 -1.94 -7.97
C ILE A 92 -9.84 -0.69 -8.50
N ILE A 93 -9.21 0.04 -9.43
CA ILE A 93 -9.85 1.21 -10.08
C ILE A 93 -11.14 0.78 -10.80
N GLN A 94 -11.10 -0.34 -11.52
CA GLN A 94 -12.27 -0.88 -12.21
C GLN A 94 -13.35 -1.34 -11.22
N LEU A 95 -12.97 -1.96 -10.10
CA LEU A 95 -13.89 -2.32 -9.01
C LEU A 95 -14.62 -1.09 -8.46
N HIS A 96 -13.93 0.02 -8.20
CA HIS A 96 -14.57 1.24 -7.72
C HIS A 96 -15.48 1.89 -8.77
N SER A 97 -15.15 1.74 -10.05
CA SER A 97 -15.98 2.23 -11.16
C SER A 97 -17.26 1.41 -11.33
N ASP A 98 -17.15 0.09 -11.20
CA ASP A 98 -18.27 -0.84 -11.43
C ASP A 98 -19.05 -1.21 -10.15
N LYS A 99 -18.66 -0.69 -8.97
CA LYS A 99 -19.25 -1.03 -7.66
C LYS A 99 -20.78 -0.96 -7.60
N HIS A 100 -21.40 -0.07 -8.38
CA HIS A 100 -22.85 0.11 -8.45
C HIS A 100 -23.56 -0.98 -9.27
N LYS A 101 -22.84 -1.66 -10.17
CA LYS A 101 -23.34 -2.75 -11.02
C LYS A 101 -23.19 -4.12 -10.34
N LEU A 102 -22.44 -4.20 -9.25
CA LEU A 102 -22.17 -5.44 -8.55
C LEU A 102 -23.34 -5.84 -7.64
N PRO A 103 -23.63 -7.15 -7.52
CA PRO A 103 -24.64 -7.66 -6.59
C PRO A 103 -24.09 -7.68 -5.16
N ILE A 104 -23.79 -6.50 -4.61
CA ILE A 104 -23.29 -6.28 -3.25
C ILE A 104 -24.25 -5.38 -2.48
N THR A 105 -24.26 -5.53 -1.15
CA THR A 105 -25.10 -4.72 -0.26
C THR A 105 -24.68 -3.26 -0.27
N ASP A 106 -25.61 -2.34 0.04
CA ASP A 106 -25.30 -0.90 0.06
C ASP A 106 -24.27 -0.56 1.15
N LYS A 107 -24.26 -1.29 2.26
CA LYS A 107 -23.20 -1.21 3.29
C LYS A 107 -21.81 -1.53 2.71
N GLN A 108 -21.72 -2.52 1.82
CA GLN A 108 -20.47 -2.82 1.11
C GLN A 108 -20.15 -1.74 0.08
N LYS A 109 -21.11 -1.22 -0.67
CA LYS A 109 -20.88 -0.12 -1.63
C LYS A 109 -20.33 1.12 -0.91
N GLN A 110 -20.95 1.54 0.19
CA GLN A 110 -20.48 2.66 1.01
C GLN A 110 -19.07 2.40 1.54
N LYS A 111 -18.79 1.18 1.98
CA LYS A 111 -17.44 0.81 2.42
C LYS A 111 -16.41 0.87 1.29
N LEU A 112 -16.76 0.45 0.06
CA LEU A 112 -15.90 0.65 -1.11
C LEU A 112 -15.69 2.14 -1.39
N THR A 113 -16.73 2.96 -1.35
CA THR A 113 -16.58 4.42 -1.53
C THR A 113 -15.59 5.01 -0.52
N ASN A 114 -15.69 4.64 0.75
CA ASN A 114 -14.78 5.14 1.78
C ASN A 114 -13.33 4.62 1.63
N LEU A 115 -13.14 3.51 0.91
CA LEU A 115 -11.85 2.91 0.64
C LEU A 115 -11.28 3.32 -0.73
N GLU A 116 -11.93 4.22 -1.45
CA GLU A 116 -11.49 4.64 -2.78
C GLU A 116 -10.11 5.29 -2.75
N VAL A 117 -9.17 4.72 -3.51
CA VAL A 117 -7.75 5.09 -3.51
C VAL A 117 -7.53 6.23 -4.51
N THR A 118 -7.16 7.39 -4.00
CA THR A 118 -6.94 8.59 -4.82
C THR A 118 -5.63 8.51 -5.61
N SER A 119 -5.44 9.42 -6.56
CA SER A 119 -4.17 9.55 -7.31
C SER A 119 -2.97 9.77 -6.38
N ASP A 120 -3.13 10.56 -5.32
CA ASP A 120 -2.07 10.82 -4.36
C ASP A 120 -1.81 9.63 -3.44
N ASP A 121 -2.86 8.89 -3.06
CA ASP A 121 -2.70 7.61 -2.36
C ASP A 121 -1.84 6.65 -3.20
N TRP A 122 -2.13 6.51 -4.49
CA TRP A 122 -1.35 5.65 -5.40
C TRP A 122 0.10 6.08 -5.52
N ARG A 123 0.37 7.39 -5.54
CA ARG A 123 1.73 7.93 -5.56
C ARG A 123 2.45 7.57 -4.27
N MET A 124 1.82 7.77 -3.12
CA MET A 124 2.41 7.46 -1.82
C MET A 124 2.65 5.96 -1.63
N ILE A 125 1.72 5.09 -2.04
CA ILE A 125 1.92 3.62 -2.06
C ILE A 125 3.18 3.26 -2.87
N LYS A 126 3.33 3.84 -4.07
CA LYS A 126 4.49 3.60 -4.94
C LYS A 126 5.78 4.12 -4.31
N SER A 127 5.75 5.29 -3.68
CA SER A 127 6.90 5.87 -2.97
C SER A 127 7.34 4.98 -1.81
N ILE A 128 6.42 4.54 -0.95
CA ILE A 128 6.71 3.64 0.17
C ILE A 128 7.31 2.33 -0.36
N HIS A 129 6.69 1.72 -1.38
CA HIS A 129 7.21 0.49 -1.99
C HIS A 129 8.65 0.66 -2.51
N ASN A 130 8.96 1.78 -3.16
CA ASN A 130 10.29 2.05 -3.70
C ASN A 130 11.33 2.31 -2.60
N ILE A 131 10.96 3.01 -1.52
CA ILE A 131 11.82 3.26 -0.36
C ILE A 131 12.19 1.95 0.34
N LEU A 132 11.21 1.04 0.48
CA LEU A 132 11.42 -0.24 1.17
C LEU A 132 12.08 -1.29 0.26
N LYS A 133 12.02 -1.13 -1.07
CA LYS A 133 12.61 -2.04 -2.05
C LYS A 133 14.07 -2.43 -1.75
N PRO A 134 15.02 -1.50 -1.52
CA PRO A 134 16.42 -1.87 -1.23
C PRO A 134 16.57 -2.70 0.05
N VAL A 135 15.78 -2.42 1.10
CA VAL A 135 15.82 -3.16 2.37
C VAL A 135 15.40 -4.62 2.18
N TRP A 136 14.55 -4.88 1.19
CA TRP A 136 14.00 -6.21 0.93
C TRP A 136 14.80 -7.10 -0.02
N VAL A 137 15.87 -6.56 -0.62
CA VAL A 137 16.82 -7.30 -1.47
C VAL A 137 18.00 -7.80 -0.63
N SER A 138 18.27 -7.14 0.50
CA SER A 138 19.36 -7.46 1.43
C SER A 138 19.03 -8.56 2.45
N VAL A 139 17.91 -9.27 2.27
CA VAL A 139 17.45 -10.41 3.10
C VAL A 139 17.21 -11.60 2.19
#